data_AF-A0A1I0WT49-F1
#
_entry.id   AF-A0A1I0WT49-F1
#
_cell.length_a   1.000
_cell.length_b   1.000
_cell.length_c   1.000
_cell.angle_alpha   90.00
_cell.angle_beta   90.00
_cell.angle_gamma   90.00
#
_symmetry.space_group_name_H-M   'P 1'
#
loop_
_entity.id
_entity.type
_entity.pdbx_description
1 polymer ?
#
loop_
_entity_poly.entity_id
_entity_poly.type
_entity_poly.pdbx_seq_one_letter_code
_entity_poly.pdbx_strand_id
1 'polypeptide(L)' 'MPLYTYEQAKNHLDAWLAADLAISTGQSYTIANRTLTRANIKDVHAMIKYWQAHLKAAIRAENGQRAPSRIRRYVPVDE' A
#
# COMPACT_ATOMS: atom_id res chain seq x y z
N MET A 1 -18.26 1.73 -8.10
CA MET A 1 -18.04 2.68 -6.99
C MET A 1 -16.75 2.32 -6.27
N PRO A 2 -16.00 3.30 -5.75
CA PRO A 2 -14.83 3.02 -4.90
C PRO A 2 -15.26 2.31 -3.62
N LEU A 3 -14.43 1.40 -3.11
CA LEU A 3 -14.74 0.61 -1.89
C LEU A 3 -14.65 1.45 -0.60
N TYR A 4 -13.87 2.53 -0.64
CA TYR A 4 -13.63 3.45 0.47
C TYR A 4 -13.81 4.88 0.01
N THR A 5 -14.22 5.77 0.91
CA THR A 5 -14.24 7.21 0.64
C THR A 5 -12.82 7.79 0.64
N TYR A 6 -12.66 8.97 0.03
CA TYR A 6 -11.37 9.67 -0.01
C TYR A 6 -10.78 9.88 1.40
N GLU A 7 -11.59 10.36 2.33
CA GLU A 7 -11.17 10.65 3.71
C GLU A 7 -10.72 9.39 4.46
N GLN A 8 -11.45 8.28 4.30
CA GLN A 8 -11.09 7.00 4.92
C GLN A 8 -9.74 6.50 4.39
N ALA A 9 -9.54 6.51 3.07
CA ALA A 9 -8.30 6.05 2.46
C ALA A 9 -7.10 6.93 2.85
N LYS A 10 -7.31 8.25 2.95
CA LYS A 10 -6.28 9.20 3.38
C LYS A 10 -5.88 8.97 4.85
N ASN A 11 -6.84 8.84 5.77
CA ASN A 11 -6.55 8.61 7.18
C ASN A 11 -5.77 7.31 7.41
N HIS A 12 -6.12 6.24 6.69
CA HIS A 12 -5.35 4.99 6.75
C HIS A 12 -3.93 5.16 6.19
N LEU A 13 -3.78 5.83 5.05
CA LEU A 13 -2.47 6.08 4.46
C LEU A 13 -1.55 6.87 5.40
N ASP A 14 -2.07 7.92 6.02
CA ASP A 14 -1.35 8.76 6.98
C ASP A 14 -0.87 7.92 8.19
N ALA A 15 -1.72 7.03 8.72
CA ALA A 15 -1.36 6.12 9.81
C ALA A 15 -0.25 5.12 9.41
N TRP A 16 -0.29 4.57 8.20
CA TRP A 16 0.74 3.64 7.72
C TRP A 16 2.07 4.33 7.41
N LEU A 17 2.06 5.58 6.95
CA LEU A 17 3.27 6.39 6.77
C LEU A 17 3.93 6.72 8.11
N ALA A 18 3.14 7.04 9.14
CA ALA A 18 3.66 7.23 10.50
C ALA A 18 4.28 5.94 11.05
N ALA A 19 3.67 4.78 10.77
CA ALA A 19 4.24 3.49 11.14
C ALA A 19 5.57 3.20 10.41
N ASP A 20 5.68 3.50 9.12
CA ASP A 20 6.93 3.36 8.35
C ASP A 20 8.05 4.24 8.92
N LEU A 21 7.74 5.49 9.28
CA LEU A 21 8.68 6.39 9.96
C LEU A 21 9.13 5.86 11.32
N ALA A 22 8.20 5.36 12.14
CA ALA A 22 8.53 4.78 13.46
C ALA A 22 9.36 3.49 13.35
N ILE A 23 9.20 2.74 12.26
CA ILE A 23 10.01 1.55 11.99
C ILE A 23 11.40 1.95 11.51
N SER A 24 11.48 2.89 10.57
CA SER A 24 12.74 3.42 10.02
C SER A 24 13.63 4.08 11.08
N THR A 25 13.02 4.84 11.99
CA THR A 25 13.72 5.51 13.11
C THR A 25 14.09 4.58 14.25
N GLY A 26 13.34 3.50 14.47
CA GLY A 26 13.63 2.50 15.50
C GLY A 26 14.42 1.31 14.95
N GLN A 27 15.71 1.50 14.64
CA GLN A 27 16.57 0.37 14.29
C GLN A 27 16.84 -0.52 15.53
N SER A 28 16.36 -1.78 15.42
CA SER A 28 16.78 -2.99 16.15
C SER A 28 17.13 -2.86 17.64
N TYR A 29 16.18 -3.20 18.52
CA TYR A 29 16.49 -3.61 19.90
C TYR A 29 16.45 -5.14 20.00
N THR A 30 17.62 -5.75 20.08
CA THR A 30 17.79 -7.18 20.35
C THR A 30 17.61 -7.40 21.85
N ILE A 31 16.42 -7.85 22.28
CA ILE A 31 16.19 -8.28 23.66
C ILE A 31 16.24 -9.81 23.69
N ALA A 32 17.31 -10.32 24.30
CA ALA A 32 17.48 -11.67 24.85
C ALA A 32 16.61 -12.79 24.27
N ASN A 33 17.20 -13.62 23.40
CA ASN A 33 16.73 -14.94 22.94
C ASN A 33 15.31 -15.05 22.36
N ARG A 34 14.60 -13.94 22.12
CA ARG A 34 13.32 -13.91 21.41
C ARG A 34 13.35 -12.81 20.35
N THR A 35 13.40 -13.22 19.09
CA THR A 35 13.29 -12.33 17.93
C THR A 35 11.85 -11.85 17.81
N LEU A 36 11.55 -10.64 18.30
CA LEU A 36 10.28 -9.97 18.03
C LEU A 36 10.29 -9.54 16.56
N THR A 37 9.63 -10.29 15.68
CA THR A 37 9.35 -9.86 14.30
C THR A 37 8.39 -8.68 14.36
N ARG A 38 8.95 -7.48 14.55
CA ARG A 38 8.30 -6.19 14.26
C ARG A 38 7.68 -6.33 12.87
N ALA A 39 6.40 -6.01 12.72
CA ALA A 39 5.64 -6.15 11.47
C ALA A 39 6.55 -5.96 10.24
N ASN A 40 6.61 -6.98 9.39
CA ASN A 40 7.57 -7.07 8.30
C ASN A 40 7.45 -5.76 7.51
N ILE A 41 8.53 -4.97 7.38
CA ILE A 41 8.52 -3.67 6.66
C ILE A 41 7.86 -3.84 5.27
N LYS A 42 8.02 -5.03 4.68
CA LYS A 42 7.35 -5.48 3.46
C LYS A 42 5.82 -5.38 3.52
N ASP A 43 5.20 -5.77 4.63
CA ASP A 43 3.74 -5.71 4.82
C ASP A 43 3.26 -4.26 4.95
N VAL A 44 4.02 -3.41 5.65
CA VAL A 44 3.75 -1.96 5.75
C VAL A 44 3.80 -1.31 4.37
N HIS A 45 4.85 -1.59 3.59
CA HIS A 45 4.99 -1.08 2.23
C HIS A 45 3.88 -1.60 1.31
N ALA A 46 3.49 -2.87 1.44
CA ALA A 46 2.37 -3.45 0.71
C ALA A 46 1.06 -2.73 1.05
N MET A 47 0.83 -2.43 2.33
CA MET A 47 -0.39 -1.75 2.78
C MET A 47 -0.43 -0.28 2.35
N ILE A 48 0.71 0.42 2.36
CA ILE A 48 0.84 1.79 1.79
C ILE A 48 0.45 1.76 0.30
N LYS A 49 1.00 0.82 -0.48
CA LYS A 49 0.69 0.68 -1.91
C LYS A 49 -0.80 0.37 -2.15
N TYR A 50 -1.39 -0.46 -1.31
CA TYR A 50 -2.82 -0.77 -1.34
C TYR A 50 -3.68 0.49 -1.14
N TRP A 51 -3.45 1.24 -0.06
CA TRP A 51 -4.22 2.46 0.23
C TRP A 51 -4.02 3.56 -0.82
N GLN A 52 -2.80 3.71 -1.36
CA GLN A 52 -2.56 4.61 -2.49
C GLN A 52 -3.37 4.22 -3.74
N ALA A 53 -3.51 2.93 -4.03
CA ALA A 53 -4.31 2.48 -5.16
C ALA A 53 -5.81 2.78 -4.95
N HIS A 54 -6.32 2.58 -3.73
CA HIS A 54 -7.70 2.91 -3.36
C HIS A 54 -7.97 4.41 -3.41
N LEU A 55 -7.06 5.24 -2.92
CA LEU A 55 -7.18 6.71 -2.97
C LEU A 55 -7.21 7.20 -4.43
N LYS A 56 -6.33 6.67 -5.30
CA LYS A 56 -6.37 6.97 -6.74
C LYS A 56 -7.67 6.52 -7.39
N ALA A 57 -8.23 5.38 -6.99
CA ALA A 57 -9.50 4.91 -7.50
C ALA A 57 -10.67 5.80 -7.05
N ALA A 58 -10.66 6.28 -5.80
CA ALA A 58 -11.64 7.23 -5.28
C ALA A 58 -11.60 8.56 -6.04
N ILE A 59 -10.41 9.14 -6.21
CA ILE A 59 -10.21 10.39 -6.98
C ILE A 59 -10.68 10.23 -8.44
N ARG A 60 -10.37 9.11 -9.08
CA ARG A 60 -10.82 8.84 -10.46
C ARG A 60 -12.34 8.75 -10.54
N ALA A 61 -12.98 8.10 -9.56
CA ALA A 61 -14.42 7.99 -9.50
C ALA A 61 -15.09 9.37 -9.33
N GLU A 62 -14.54 10.23 -8.46
CA GLU A 62 -15.00 11.62 -8.30
C GLU A 62 -14.83 12.43 -9.59
N ASN A 63 -13.70 12.27 -10.28
CA ASN A 63 -13.43 12.92 -11.56
C ASN A 63 -14.17 12.30 -12.76
N GLY A 64 -15.06 11.32 -12.53
CA GLY A 64 -15.81 10.62 -13.60
C GLY A 64 -14.95 9.77 -14.53
N GLN A 65 -13.67 9.54 -14.19
CA GLN A 65 -12.75 8.76 -15.00
C GLN A 65 -12.95 7.26 -14.75
N ARG A 66 -13.20 6.50 -15.83
CA ARG A 66 -13.25 5.04 -15.76
C ARG A 66 -11.87 4.45 -15.51
N ALA A 67 -11.82 3.31 -14.81
CA ALA A 67 -10.58 2.58 -14.61
C ALA A 67 -9.95 2.18 -15.97
N PRO A 68 -8.61 2.27 -16.11
CA PRO A 68 -7.95 1.90 -17.35
C PRO A 68 -8.18 0.42 -17.65
N SER A 69 -8.60 0.11 -18.88
CA SER A 69 -8.68 -1.27 -19.36
C SER A 69 -7.29 -1.91 -19.33
N ARG A 70 -7.14 -3.07 -18.68
CA ARG A 70 -5.88 -3.82 -18.69
C ARG A 70 -5.76 -4.58 -20.01
N ILE A 71 -5.01 -4.02 -20.95
CA ILE A 71 -4.63 -4.73 -22.18
C ILE A 71 -3.53 -5.74 -21.82
N ARG A 72 -3.80 -7.04 -21.96
CA ARG A 72 -2.78 -8.09 -21.89
C ARG A 72 -2.28 -8.36 -23.30
N ARG A 73 -0.99 -8.12 -23.55
CA ARG A 73 -0.34 -8.52 -24.81
C ARG A 73 0.35 -9.86 -24.58
N TYR A 74 -0.05 -10.88 -25.34
CA TYR A 74 0.66 -12.15 -25.40
C TYR A 74 1.87 -11.99 -26.32
N VAL A 75 3.05 -12.38 -25.85
CA VAL A 75 4.28 -12.44 -26.63
C VAL A 75 4.63 -13.93 -26.73
N PRO A 76 4.56 -14.55 -27.93
CA PRO A 76 5.03 -15.91 -28.13
C PRO A 76 6.52 -15.97 -27.77
N VAL A 77 6.90 -16.99 -27.00
CA VAL A 77 8.29 -17.35 -26.79
C VAL A 77 8.54 -18.52 -27.73
N ASP A 78 9.29 -18.30 -28.79
CA ASP A 78 9.79 -19.38 -29.64
C ASP A 78 10.88 -20.14 -28.87
N GLU A 79 10.76 -21.48 -28.84
CA GLU A 79 11.76 -22.42 -28.32
C GLU A 79 12.77 -22.82 -29.41
#